data_AF-A0A7S3GWH5-F1
#
_entry.id   AF-A0A7S3GWH5-F1
#
_cell.length_a   1.000
_cell.length_b   1.000
_cell.length_c   1.000
_cell.angle_alpha   90.00
_cell.angle_beta   90.00
_cell.angle_gamma   90.00
#
_symmetry.space_group_name_H-M   'P 1'
#
loop_
_entity.id
_entity.type
_entity.pdbx_description
1 polymer ?
#
loop_
_entity_poly.entity_id
_entity_poly.type
_entity_poly.pdbx_seq_one_letter_code
_entity_poly.pdbx_strand_id
1 'polypeptide(L)'
;MDVRDFPKGAHAQITALASKPELNEQYCSSQGPSPGNEERVTVTVRSGAQISLRPANLKPAELLPGSRVVVHGLTGAAKYNRQNGEVLSWQGDRWIVDLENKERKSFRAENLVIMPELVNTRKRAAPEAEAPEAKKLKSKDMRDLESTDERIVAQALLRCLEEFPILAQKCICVLATKSQVTILQELAAHITDKQNDGLIRRLIRPGEKVKGIEELDALEQCSFIAEKRIKALASHCRINYCDLLGFLKAGFKEPKFNRRQQGL
;
A
#
# COMPACT_ATOMS: atom_id res chain seq x y z
N MET A 1 -3.52 24.03 15.31
CA MET A 1 -3.73 22.63 15.73
C MET A 1 -4.49 22.65 17.03
N ASP A 2 -5.60 21.93 17.05
CA ASP A 2 -6.54 21.80 18.16
C ASP A 2 -6.55 20.34 18.65
N VAL A 3 -7.07 20.09 19.84
CA VAL A 3 -7.23 18.73 20.41
C VAL A 3 -8.11 17.86 19.51
N ARG A 4 -9.05 18.47 18.79
CA ARG A 4 -9.92 17.81 17.80
C ARG A 4 -9.15 17.23 16.61
N ASP A 5 -7.96 17.72 16.31
CA ASP A 5 -7.09 17.21 15.25
C ASP A 5 -6.45 15.86 15.65
N PHE A 6 -6.48 15.50 16.93
CA PHE A 6 -5.88 14.29 17.48
C PHE A 6 -6.93 13.43 18.22
N PRO A 7 -7.97 12.94 17.53
CA PRO A 7 -8.94 12.02 18.14
C PRO A 7 -8.25 10.72 18.58
N LYS A 8 -8.95 9.94 19.40
CA LYS A 8 -8.45 8.64 19.85
C LYS A 8 -8.10 7.74 18.65
N GLY A 9 -6.88 7.20 18.64
CA GLY A 9 -6.33 6.41 17.54
C GLY A 9 -5.58 7.21 16.47
N ALA A 10 -5.63 8.55 16.49
CA ALA A 10 -4.77 9.37 15.64
C ALA A 10 -3.29 9.15 16.00
N HIS A 11 -2.41 9.26 15.02
CA HIS A 11 -0.97 9.16 15.24
C HIS A 11 -0.33 10.54 15.08
N ALA A 12 0.74 10.77 15.83
CA ALA A 12 1.48 12.02 15.74
C ALA A 12 2.96 11.82 16.03
N GLN A 13 3.78 12.70 15.50
CA GLN A 13 5.17 12.88 15.91
C GLN A 13 5.25 14.02 16.93
N ILE A 14 5.95 13.78 18.03
CA ILE A 14 6.17 14.76 19.07
C ILE A 14 7.23 15.76 18.60
N THR A 15 6.97 17.05 18.76
CA THR A 15 7.86 18.14 18.32
C THR A 15 7.87 19.30 19.32
N ALA A 16 8.96 20.06 19.33
CA ALA A 16 9.10 21.30 20.09
C ALA A 16 8.83 21.19 21.62
N LEU A 17 9.07 20.04 22.24
CA LEU A 17 9.07 19.91 23.70
C LEU A 17 10.37 20.49 24.29
N ALA A 18 10.24 21.61 25.01
CA ALA A 18 11.35 22.23 25.72
C ALA A 18 11.74 21.46 27.01
N SER A 19 10.75 20.91 27.72
CA SER A 19 10.97 20.26 29.02
C SER A 19 11.51 18.84 28.94
N LYS A 20 11.30 18.16 27.80
CA LYS A 20 11.71 16.78 27.53
C LYS A 20 12.15 16.64 26.07
N PRO A 21 13.28 17.25 25.68
CA PRO A 21 13.74 17.26 24.31
C PRO A 21 14.01 15.85 23.75
N GLU A 22 14.30 14.87 24.62
CA GLU A 22 14.50 13.46 24.28
C GLU A 22 13.25 12.77 23.71
N LEU A 23 12.06 13.34 23.93
CA LEU A 23 10.81 12.86 23.37
C LEU A 23 10.51 13.45 21.99
N ASN A 24 11.23 14.50 21.57
CA ASN A 24 11.06 15.04 20.23
C ASN A 24 11.41 13.99 19.18
N GLU A 25 10.76 14.08 18.04
CA GLU A 25 10.86 13.16 16.90
C GLU A 25 10.29 11.76 17.14
N GLN A 26 9.95 11.40 18.39
CA GLN A 26 9.26 10.16 18.69
C GLN A 26 7.81 10.18 18.19
N TYR A 27 7.36 9.04 17.69
CA TYR A 27 5.97 8.85 17.30
C TYR A 27 5.14 8.38 18.51
N CYS A 28 3.86 8.72 18.48
CA CYS A 28 2.90 8.40 19.53
C CYS A 28 1.51 8.15 18.94
N SER A 29 0.66 7.50 19.74
CA SER A 29 -0.77 7.32 19.46
C SER A 29 -1.61 8.13 20.42
N SER A 30 -2.57 8.90 19.89
CA SER A 30 -3.51 9.68 20.68
C SER A 30 -4.52 8.76 21.37
N GLN A 31 -4.73 9.00 22.66
CA GLN A 31 -5.81 8.43 23.46
C GLN A 31 -7.02 9.39 23.55
N GLY A 32 -6.94 10.55 22.88
CA GLY A 32 -7.93 11.61 22.92
C GLY A 32 -7.58 12.73 23.92
N PRO A 33 -8.58 13.60 24.25
CA PRO A 33 -8.41 14.67 25.23
C PRO A 33 -7.93 14.15 26.58
N SER A 34 -7.10 14.92 27.27
CA SER A 34 -6.52 14.52 28.55
C SER A 34 -7.55 14.61 29.67
N PRO A 35 -7.70 13.59 30.54
CA PRO A 35 -8.62 13.65 31.67
C PRO A 35 -8.28 14.82 32.58
N GLY A 36 -9.24 15.73 32.81
CA GLY A 36 -9.04 16.92 33.65
C GLY A 36 -8.29 18.08 32.99
N ASN A 37 -7.91 17.96 31.71
CA ASN A 37 -7.39 19.07 30.92
C ASN A 37 -7.71 18.88 29.43
N GLU A 38 -8.85 19.41 29.02
CA GLU A 38 -9.38 19.28 27.65
C GLU A 38 -8.56 20.03 26.60
N GLU A 39 -7.64 20.91 27.00
CA GLU A 39 -6.71 21.61 26.09
C GLU A 39 -5.48 20.77 25.71
N ARG A 40 -5.32 19.60 26.33
CA ARG A 40 -4.18 18.69 26.11
C ARG A 40 -4.66 17.36 25.57
N VAL A 41 -3.78 16.70 24.84
CA VAL A 41 -3.98 15.36 24.28
C VAL A 41 -3.18 14.38 25.12
N THR A 42 -3.81 13.32 25.60
CA THR A 42 -3.08 12.19 26.18
C THR A 42 -2.56 11.33 25.04
N VAL A 43 -1.24 11.19 24.93
CA VAL A 43 -0.61 10.32 23.93
C VAL A 43 0.13 9.18 24.59
N THR A 44 0.23 8.04 23.92
CA THR A 44 1.09 6.93 24.32
C THR A 44 2.32 6.88 23.42
N VAL A 45 3.51 6.91 24.03
CA VAL A 45 4.78 6.78 23.31
C VAL A 45 5.22 5.31 23.25
N ARG A 46 6.29 5.02 22.50
CA ARG A 46 6.82 3.65 22.31
C ARG A 46 7.00 2.86 23.62
N SER A 47 7.47 3.49 24.68
CA SER A 47 7.71 2.82 25.96
C SER A 47 6.42 2.30 26.62
N GLY A 48 5.26 2.70 26.10
CA GLY A 48 3.95 2.48 26.71
C GLY A 48 3.58 3.55 27.73
N ALA A 49 4.47 4.51 28.00
CA ALA A 49 4.17 5.63 28.89
C ALA A 49 3.12 6.56 28.26
N GLN A 50 2.19 7.03 29.09
CA GLN A 50 1.20 8.03 28.71
C GLN A 50 1.67 9.41 29.12
N ILE A 51 1.54 10.38 28.22
CA ILE A 51 2.00 11.76 28.42
C ILE A 51 0.90 12.69 27.94
N SER A 52 0.61 13.72 28.73
CA SER A 52 -0.30 14.81 28.33
C SER A 52 0.52 15.88 27.61
N LEU A 53 0.16 16.21 26.37
CA LEU A 53 0.87 17.16 25.50
C LEU A 53 -0.09 18.20 24.92
N ARG A 54 0.42 19.40 24.61
CA ARG A 54 -0.39 20.40 23.87
C ARG A 54 -0.44 20.00 22.39
N PRO A 55 -1.54 20.26 21.66
CA PRO A 55 -1.62 20.01 20.22
C PRO A 55 -0.49 20.66 19.42
N ALA A 56 0.00 21.83 19.83
CA ALA A 56 1.13 22.51 19.20
C ALA A 56 2.45 21.73 19.27
N ASN A 57 2.57 20.75 20.18
CA ASN A 57 3.73 19.87 20.29
C ASN A 57 3.55 18.56 19.50
N LEU A 58 2.49 18.45 18.71
CA LEU A 58 2.17 17.27 17.93
C LEU A 58 2.14 17.65 16.46
N LYS A 59 2.79 16.84 15.62
CA LYS A 59 2.68 16.91 14.17
C LYS A 59 1.91 15.67 13.71
N PRO A 60 0.78 15.81 12.98
CA PRO A 60 0.02 14.67 12.51
C PRO A 60 0.88 13.66 11.75
N ALA A 61 0.64 12.39 12.01
CA ALA A 61 1.28 11.28 11.34
C ALA A 61 0.21 10.27 10.92
N GLU A 62 0.42 9.65 9.78
CA GLU A 62 -0.49 8.63 9.26
C GLU A 62 0.11 7.24 9.44
N LEU A 63 -0.70 6.32 9.92
CA LEU A 63 -0.32 4.91 9.98
C LEU A 63 -0.68 4.25 8.65
N LEU A 64 0.32 3.75 7.93
CA LEU A 64 0.16 3.18 6.58
C LEU A 64 0.57 1.71 6.53
N PRO A 65 0.03 0.90 5.60
CA PRO A 65 0.61 -0.40 5.25
C PRO A 65 2.13 -0.33 5.00
N GLY A 66 2.87 -1.30 5.51
CA GLY A 66 4.34 -1.35 5.55
C GLY A 66 4.98 -0.57 6.71
N SER A 67 4.20 0.17 7.51
CA SER A 67 4.75 0.85 8.69
C SER A 67 5.15 -0.19 9.73
N ARG A 68 6.34 0.00 10.32
CA ARG A 68 6.74 -0.74 11.52
C ARG A 68 6.07 -0.14 12.73
N VAL A 69 5.55 -0.98 13.59
CA VAL A 69 4.82 -0.58 14.79
C VAL A 69 5.21 -1.41 15.99
N VAL A 70 5.05 -0.83 17.17
CA VAL A 70 5.01 -1.55 18.44
C VAL A 70 3.58 -1.58 18.97
N VAL A 71 3.16 -2.71 19.49
CA VAL A 71 1.84 -2.88 20.10
C VAL A 71 1.89 -2.43 21.57
N HIS A 72 0.88 -1.70 22.04
CA HIS A 72 0.78 -1.26 23.43
C HIS A 72 -0.68 -1.12 23.91
N GLY A 73 -0.87 -0.94 25.21
CA GLY A 73 -2.16 -0.57 25.80
C GLY A 73 -3.23 -1.67 25.77
N LEU A 74 -2.87 -2.92 25.46
CA LEU A 74 -3.81 -4.04 25.51
C LEU A 74 -3.94 -4.54 26.95
N THR A 75 -5.17 -4.61 27.46
CA THR A 75 -5.48 -5.17 28.78
C THR A 75 -5.77 -6.66 28.71
N GLY A 76 -6.71 -7.08 27.84
CA GLY A 76 -7.11 -8.49 27.69
C GLY A 76 -6.12 -9.37 26.94
N ALA A 77 -5.12 -8.78 26.28
CA ALA A 77 -4.12 -9.50 25.49
C ALA A 77 -2.71 -8.94 25.71
N ALA A 78 -2.38 -8.68 26.98
CA ALA A 78 -1.12 -8.03 27.39
C ALA A 78 0.14 -8.72 26.87
N LYS A 79 0.08 -10.02 26.54
CA LYS A 79 1.17 -10.78 25.92
C LYS A 79 1.70 -10.18 24.60
N TYR A 80 0.86 -9.40 23.90
CA TYR A 80 1.25 -8.73 22.66
C TYR A 80 1.85 -7.34 22.88
N ASN A 81 1.71 -6.74 24.07
CA ASN A 81 2.33 -5.44 24.35
C ASN A 81 3.85 -5.54 24.22
N ARG A 82 4.47 -4.48 23.69
CA ARG A 82 5.89 -4.37 23.38
C ARG A 82 6.38 -5.29 22.25
N GLN A 83 5.50 -6.05 21.61
CA GLN A 83 5.88 -6.78 20.40
C GLN A 83 5.90 -5.83 19.20
N ASN A 84 6.89 -6.05 18.32
CA ASN A 84 7.03 -5.32 17.08
C ASN A 84 6.30 -6.06 15.95
N GLY A 85 5.85 -5.30 14.96
CA GLY A 85 5.26 -5.85 13.76
C GLY A 85 5.26 -4.88 12.59
N GLU A 86 4.74 -5.36 11.47
CA GLU A 86 4.53 -4.59 10.25
C GLU A 86 3.03 -4.50 9.97
N VAL A 87 2.54 -3.28 9.80
CA VAL A 87 1.16 -3.07 9.37
C VAL A 87 1.01 -3.59 7.94
N LEU A 88 0.00 -4.41 7.69
CA LEU A 88 -0.24 -4.98 6.37
C LEU A 88 -1.41 -4.29 5.66
N SER A 89 -2.54 -4.18 6.35
CA SER A 89 -3.76 -3.63 5.77
C SER A 89 -4.70 -3.13 6.87
N TRP A 90 -5.60 -2.23 6.50
CA TRP A 90 -6.72 -1.82 7.32
C TRP A 90 -7.94 -2.72 7.03
N GLN A 91 -8.61 -3.21 8.07
CA GLN A 91 -9.84 -4.00 7.95
C GLN A 91 -10.87 -3.52 8.97
N GLY A 92 -11.89 -2.80 8.50
CA GLY A 92 -12.95 -2.26 9.36
C GLY A 92 -12.44 -1.15 10.29
N ASP A 93 -12.31 -1.46 11.58
CA ASP A 93 -11.82 -0.56 12.63
C ASP A 93 -10.42 -0.96 13.16
N ARG A 94 -9.75 -1.93 12.52
CA ARG A 94 -8.50 -2.50 13.00
C ARG A 94 -7.44 -2.65 11.91
N TRP A 95 -6.19 -2.43 12.30
CA TRP A 95 -5.00 -2.72 11.51
C TRP A 95 -4.64 -4.18 11.66
N ILE A 96 -4.43 -4.85 10.52
CA ILE A 96 -3.81 -6.17 10.49
C ILE A 96 -2.30 -5.98 10.55
N VAL A 97 -1.67 -6.54 11.56
CA VAL A 97 -0.23 -6.46 11.81
C VAL A 97 0.38 -7.85 11.73
N ASP A 98 1.47 -7.99 10.98
CA ASP A 98 2.35 -9.16 10.96
C ASP A 98 3.40 -8.98 12.07
N LEU A 99 3.28 -9.71 13.15
CA LEU A 99 4.19 -9.64 14.29
C LEU A 99 5.49 -10.38 13.96
N GLU A 100 6.60 -10.01 14.61
CA GLU A 100 7.90 -10.66 14.36
C GLU A 100 7.94 -12.15 14.73
N ASN A 101 7.03 -12.62 15.58
CA ASN A 101 6.83 -14.04 15.88
C ASN A 101 6.08 -14.81 14.78
N LYS A 102 5.83 -14.18 13.62
CA LYS A 102 5.07 -14.72 12.48
C LYS A 102 3.57 -14.92 12.76
N GLU A 103 3.03 -14.33 13.82
CA GLU A 103 1.58 -14.27 14.02
C GLU A 103 0.98 -13.04 13.35
N ARG A 104 -0.18 -13.21 12.70
CA ARG A 104 -0.99 -12.10 12.19
C ARG A 104 -2.12 -11.79 13.16
N LYS A 105 -2.21 -10.54 13.63
CA LYS A 105 -3.25 -10.08 14.56
C LYS A 105 -3.85 -8.74 14.15
N SER A 106 -5.07 -8.48 14.62
CA SER A 106 -5.78 -7.23 14.40
C SER A 106 -5.74 -6.34 15.65
N PHE A 107 -5.31 -5.09 15.48
CA PHE A 107 -5.17 -4.12 16.57
C PHE A 107 -5.88 -2.81 16.23
N ARG A 108 -6.37 -2.09 17.23
CA ARG A 108 -6.88 -0.73 17.02
C ARG A 108 -5.72 0.23 16.81
N ALA A 109 -5.99 1.33 16.11
CA ALA A 109 -4.99 2.38 15.87
C ALA A 109 -4.39 2.92 17.18
N GLU A 110 -5.19 3.07 18.23
CA GLU A 110 -4.76 3.52 19.57
C GLU A 110 -3.81 2.56 20.31
N ASN A 111 -3.64 1.33 19.80
CA ASN A 111 -2.75 0.32 20.37
C ASN A 111 -1.44 0.19 19.60
N LEU A 112 -1.20 1.02 18.59
CA LEU A 112 -0.03 0.95 17.74
C LEU A 112 0.76 2.25 17.82
N VAL A 113 2.09 2.16 17.92
CA VAL A 113 3.00 3.31 17.82
C VAL A 113 4.00 3.06 16.70
N ILE A 114 4.14 4.03 15.80
CA ILE A 114 5.03 3.95 14.63
C ILE A 114 6.50 3.90 15.07
N MET A 115 7.30 3.08 14.38
CA MET A 115 8.75 2.93 14.57
C MET A 115 9.49 3.31 13.29
N PRO A 116 9.79 4.60 13.06
CA PRO A 116 10.37 5.08 11.80
C PRO A 116 11.76 4.49 11.48
N GLU A 117 12.58 4.19 12.49
CA GLU A 117 13.95 3.66 12.32
C GLU A 117 13.98 2.23 11.77
N LEU A 118 12.88 1.46 11.92
CA LEU A 118 12.78 0.10 11.40
C LEU A 118 12.16 0.04 9.99
N VAL A 119 11.69 1.17 9.46
CA VAL A 119 11.14 1.24 8.09
C VAL A 119 12.23 1.02 7.04
N ASN A 120 13.49 1.31 7.37
CA ASN A 120 14.63 1.16 6.44
C ASN A 120 15.41 -0.15 6.58
N THR A 121 15.25 -0.91 7.66
CA THR A 121 16.15 -2.04 7.99
C THR A 121 15.75 -3.37 7.38
N ARG A 122 14.52 -3.47 6.85
CA ARG A 122 14.12 -4.60 6.00
C ARG A 122 13.52 -4.05 4.72
N LYS A 123 14.39 -3.57 3.83
CA LYS A 123 14.24 -3.88 2.40
C LYS A 123 14.15 -5.39 2.36
N ARG A 124 12.94 -5.95 2.49
CA ARG A 124 12.68 -7.35 2.24
C ARG A 124 13.13 -7.49 0.80
N ALA A 125 14.34 -7.99 0.60
CA ALA A 125 14.71 -8.58 -0.65
C ALA A 125 13.65 -9.68 -0.81
N ALA A 126 12.56 -9.35 -1.51
CA ALA A 126 11.94 -10.34 -2.35
C ALA A 126 13.14 -11.01 -3.03
N PRO A 127 13.27 -12.36 -3.00
CA PRO A 127 14.34 -13.03 -3.72
C PRO A 127 14.33 -12.39 -5.10
N GLU A 128 15.37 -11.60 -5.35
CA GLU A 128 15.55 -10.80 -6.54
C GLU A 128 15.93 -11.86 -7.54
N ALA A 129 14.92 -12.59 -8.02
CA ALA A 129 15.03 -13.30 -9.27
C ALA A 129 15.46 -12.20 -10.22
N GLU A 130 16.74 -12.25 -10.60
CA GLU A 130 17.37 -11.31 -11.52
C GLU A 130 16.34 -11.01 -12.58
N ALA A 131 15.78 -9.80 -12.55
CA ALA A 131 14.74 -9.44 -13.48
C ALA A 131 15.38 -9.61 -14.86
N PRO A 132 14.93 -10.59 -15.67
CA PRO A 132 15.53 -10.83 -16.97
C PRO A 132 15.53 -9.47 -17.67
N GLU A 133 16.69 -9.05 -18.20
CA GLU A 133 16.88 -7.73 -18.83
C GLU A 133 15.60 -7.34 -19.57
N ALA A 134 14.86 -6.37 -19.03
CA ALA A 134 13.51 -6.11 -19.49
C ALA A 134 13.58 -5.77 -20.97
N LYS A 135 13.16 -6.74 -21.81
CA LYS A 135 13.07 -6.57 -23.25
C LYS A 135 12.30 -5.27 -23.50
N LYS A 136 12.94 -4.31 -24.15
CA LYS A 136 12.30 -3.03 -24.45
C LYS A 136 11.21 -3.26 -25.50
N LEU A 137 10.11 -2.52 -25.38
CA LEU A 137 9.10 -2.51 -26.44
C LEU A 137 9.73 -2.08 -27.76
N LYS A 138 9.28 -2.69 -28.85
CA LYS A 138 9.71 -2.31 -30.20
C LYS A 138 9.18 -0.90 -30.52
N SER A 139 9.97 -0.09 -31.20
CA SER A 139 9.60 1.29 -31.55
C SER A 139 8.30 1.39 -32.35
N LYS A 140 7.99 0.37 -33.16
CA LYS A 140 6.73 0.28 -33.89
C LYS A 140 5.54 0.14 -32.94
N ASP A 141 5.61 -0.78 -31.98
CA ASP A 141 4.51 -1.00 -31.03
C ASP A 141 4.28 0.23 -30.17
N MET A 142 5.34 0.95 -29.77
CA MET A 142 5.21 2.23 -29.08
C MET A 142 4.45 3.28 -29.90
N ARG A 143 4.75 3.40 -31.21
CA ARG A 143 4.04 4.33 -32.10
C ARG A 143 2.57 3.94 -32.26
N ASP A 144 2.29 2.66 -32.43
CA ASP A 144 0.92 2.16 -32.57
C ASP A 144 0.10 2.40 -31.27
N LEU A 145 0.72 2.23 -30.10
CA LEU A 145 0.12 2.52 -28.80
C LEU A 145 -0.13 4.01 -28.55
N GLU A 146 0.47 4.91 -29.34
CA GLU A 146 0.23 6.36 -29.34
C GLU A 146 -0.81 6.80 -30.40
N SER A 147 -1.31 5.89 -31.24
CA SER A 147 -2.32 6.15 -32.26
C SER A 147 -3.68 6.58 -31.69
N THR A 148 -4.36 7.57 -32.27
CA THR A 148 -5.73 7.91 -31.86
C THR A 148 -6.79 6.85 -32.23
N ASP A 149 -6.45 5.89 -33.10
CA ASP A 149 -7.33 4.79 -33.47
C ASP A 149 -7.23 3.64 -32.45
N GLU A 150 -8.31 3.41 -31.70
CA GLU A 150 -8.41 2.34 -30.70
C GLU A 150 -8.16 0.94 -31.28
N ARG A 151 -8.43 0.71 -32.57
CA ARG A 151 -8.18 -0.59 -33.21
C ARG A 151 -6.69 -0.85 -33.35
N ILE A 152 -5.93 0.18 -33.70
CA ILE A 152 -4.47 0.12 -33.81
C ILE A 152 -3.86 -0.11 -32.42
N VAL A 153 -4.34 0.63 -31.41
CA VAL A 153 -3.92 0.46 -30.01
C VAL A 153 -4.22 -0.95 -29.49
N ALA A 154 -5.42 -1.47 -29.74
CA ALA A 154 -5.81 -2.82 -29.30
C ALA A 154 -4.92 -3.90 -29.94
N GLN A 155 -4.61 -3.79 -31.23
CA GLN A 155 -3.71 -4.72 -31.92
C GLN A 155 -2.28 -4.64 -31.37
N ALA A 156 -1.78 -3.44 -31.06
CA ALA A 156 -0.46 -3.27 -30.46
C ALA A 156 -0.39 -3.84 -29.04
N LEU A 157 -1.42 -3.60 -28.22
CA LEU A 157 -1.53 -4.20 -26.88
C LEU A 157 -1.55 -5.73 -26.94
N LEU A 158 -2.27 -6.33 -27.91
CA LEU A 158 -2.32 -7.78 -28.06
C LEU A 158 -0.92 -8.37 -28.33
N ARG A 159 -0.17 -7.78 -29.27
CA ARG A 159 1.23 -8.19 -29.54
C ARG A 159 2.12 -8.04 -28.30
N CYS A 160 1.92 -6.97 -27.53
CA CYS A 160 2.67 -6.76 -26.30
C CYS A 160 2.29 -7.77 -25.21
N LEU A 161 1.03 -8.20 -25.12
CA LEU A 161 0.59 -9.20 -24.13
C LEU A 161 1.24 -10.56 -24.38
N GLU A 162 1.38 -10.96 -25.64
CA GLU A 162 2.06 -12.20 -26.04
C GLU A 162 3.55 -12.20 -25.65
N GLU A 163 4.21 -11.05 -25.78
CA GLU A 163 5.65 -10.92 -25.51
C GLU A 163 5.96 -10.65 -24.02
N PHE A 164 5.04 -10.01 -23.29
CA PHE A 164 5.26 -9.50 -21.94
C PHE A 164 4.14 -9.92 -20.97
N PRO A 165 4.27 -11.07 -20.29
CA PRO A 165 3.26 -11.55 -19.33
C PRO A 165 2.97 -10.58 -18.18
N ILE A 166 3.94 -9.73 -17.80
CA ILE A 166 3.74 -8.69 -16.79
C ILE A 166 2.68 -7.66 -17.22
N LEU A 167 2.52 -7.41 -18.52
CA LEU A 167 1.52 -6.50 -19.04
C LEU A 167 0.11 -7.02 -18.78
N ALA A 168 -0.12 -8.33 -18.85
CA ALA A 168 -1.42 -8.92 -18.53
C ALA A 168 -1.82 -8.60 -17.09
N GLN A 169 -0.90 -8.71 -16.13
CA GLN A 169 -1.14 -8.36 -14.73
C GLN A 169 -1.44 -6.86 -14.56
N LYS A 170 -0.75 -5.98 -15.31
CA LYS A 170 -1.05 -4.54 -15.31
C LYS A 170 -2.48 -4.27 -15.83
N CYS A 171 -2.86 -4.94 -16.92
CA CYS A 171 -4.19 -4.84 -17.50
C CYS A 171 -5.28 -5.21 -16.48
N ILE A 172 -5.06 -6.25 -15.66
CA ILE A 172 -5.97 -6.60 -14.57
C ILE A 172 -6.12 -5.46 -13.56
N CYS A 173 -5.03 -4.84 -13.13
CA CYS A 173 -5.06 -3.72 -12.19
C CYS A 173 -5.88 -2.54 -12.74
N VAL A 174 -5.73 -2.24 -14.04
CA VAL A 174 -6.45 -1.15 -14.70
C VAL A 174 -7.94 -1.46 -14.87
N LEU A 175 -8.29 -2.70 -15.25
CA LEU A 175 -9.68 -3.12 -15.49
C LEU A 175 -10.52 -3.23 -14.21
N ALA A 176 -9.91 -3.65 -13.11
CA ALA A 176 -10.61 -3.89 -11.85
C ALA A 176 -11.16 -2.62 -11.19
N THR A 177 -10.69 -1.44 -11.60
CA THR A 177 -11.19 -0.14 -11.10
C THR A 177 -12.68 0.10 -11.41
N LYS A 178 -13.31 -0.67 -12.31
CA LYS A 178 -14.68 -0.41 -12.80
C LYS A 178 -15.64 -1.60 -12.86
N SER A 179 -15.23 -2.83 -12.51
CA SER A 179 -15.99 -4.05 -12.86
C SER A 179 -16.20 -5.04 -11.71
N GLN A 180 -17.43 -5.54 -11.54
CA GLN A 180 -17.84 -6.48 -10.48
C GLN A 180 -17.57 -7.97 -10.77
N VAL A 181 -16.64 -8.31 -11.67
CA VAL A 181 -16.36 -9.72 -11.97
C VAL A 181 -15.48 -10.30 -10.87
N THR A 182 -15.93 -11.38 -10.22
CA THR A 182 -15.27 -11.97 -9.05
C THR A 182 -13.81 -12.35 -9.30
N ILE A 183 -13.53 -13.07 -10.40
CA ILE A 183 -12.16 -13.49 -10.75
C ILE A 183 -11.23 -12.28 -10.97
N LEU A 184 -11.71 -11.28 -11.72
CA LEU A 184 -10.94 -10.04 -11.99
C LEU A 184 -10.64 -9.30 -10.68
N GLN A 185 -11.63 -9.20 -9.80
CA GLN A 185 -11.51 -8.54 -8.50
C GLN A 185 -10.51 -9.25 -7.59
N GLU A 186 -10.56 -10.58 -7.50
CA GLU A 186 -9.63 -11.37 -6.68
C GLU A 186 -8.19 -11.28 -7.22
N LEU A 187 -8.00 -11.40 -8.54
CA LEU A 187 -6.70 -11.20 -9.17
C LEU A 187 -6.15 -9.78 -8.91
N ALA A 188 -6.97 -8.76 -9.13
CA ALA A 188 -6.55 -7.38 -8.89
C ALA A 188 -6.25 -7.12 -7.41
N ALA A 189 -7.08 -7.62 -6.50
CA ALA A 189 -6.84 -7.51 -5.07
C ALA A 189 -5.54 -8.21 -4.67
N HIS A 190 -5.20 -9.34 -5.30
CA HIS A 190 -3.94 -10.04 -5.06
C HIS A 190 -2.72 -9.27 -5.59
N ILE A 191 -2.81 -8.72 -6.81
CA ILE A 191 -1.71 -7.99 -7.47
C ILE A 191 -1.48 -6.61 -6.81
N THR A 192 -2.56 -5.93 -6.43
CA THR A 192 -2.54 -4.56 -5.88
C THR A 192 -2.50 -4.52 -4.34
N ASP A 193 -2.33 -5.66 -3.67
CA ASP A 193 -2.43 -5.79 -2.21
C ASP A 193 -3.71 -5.12 -1.64
N LYS A 194 -4.83 -5.40 -2.31
CA LYS A 194 -6.19 -4.95 -2.03
C LYS A 194 -6.42 -3.44 -2.16
N GLN A 195 -5.47 -2.68 -2.69
CA GLN A 195 -5.64 -1.24 -2.90
C GLN A 195 -6.51 -0.93 -4.12
N ASN A 196 -6.49 -1.79 -5.15
CA ASN A 196 -7.24 -1.63 -6.40
C ASN A 196 -7.03 -0.25 -7.07
N ASP A 197 -5.81 0.29 -6.94
CA ASP A 197 -5.40 1.62 -7.43
C ASP A 197 -4.73 1.58 -8.81
N GLY A 198 -4.80 0.44 -9.49
CA GLY A 198 -4.17 0.24 -10.79
C GLY A 198 -2.66 -0.04 -10.73
N LEU A 199 -2.04 -0.11 -9.55
CA LEU A 199 -0.59 -0.34 -9.40
C LEU A 199 -0.25 -1.80 -9.11
N ILE A 200 0.74 -2.34 -9.81
CA ILE A 200 1.33 -3.63 -9.48
C ILE A 200 2.17 -3.48 -8.20
N ARG A 201 1.74 -4.12 -7.12
CA ARG A 201 2.51 -4.20 -5.86
C ARG A 201 3.14 -5.57 -5.67
N ARG A 202 2.54 -6.61 -6.28
CA ARG A 202 3.02 -7.99 -6.24
C ARG A 202 2.78 -8.64 -7.59
N LEU A 203 3.80 -9.29 -8.13
CA LEU A 203 3.67 -10.15 -9.31
C LEU A 203 3.18 -11.54 -8.92
N ILE A 204 2.24 -12.06 -9.68
CA ILE A 204 1.83 -13.47 -9.63
C ILE A 204 2.93 -14.30 -10.27
N ARG A 205 3.36 -15.37 -9.58
CA ARG A 205 4.33 -16.35 -10.07
C ARG A 205 3.60 -17.53 -10.75
N PRO A 206 4.27 -18.26 -11.67
CA PRO A 206 3.72 -19.50 -12.23
C PRO A 206 3.30 -20.49 -11.14
N GLY A 207 2.08 -21.02 -11.24
CA GLY A 207 1.49 -21.93 -10.24
C GLY A 207 1.11 -21.30 -8.90
N GLU A 208 1.18 -19.97 -8.75
CA GLU A 208 0.79 -19.29 -7.52
C GLU A 208 -0.72 -19.33 -7.33
N LYS A 209 -1.15 -19.86 -6.17
CA LYS A 209 -2.57 -19.90 -5.81
C LYS A 209 -3.06 -18.51 -5.37
N VAL A 210 -4.12 -18.05 -6.00
CA VAL A 210 -4.83 -16.81 -5.65
C VAL A 210 -6.16 -17.19 -4.99
N LYS A 211 -6.50 -16.48 -3.92
CA LYS A 211 -7.71 -16.75 -3.14
C LYS A 211 -8.96 -16.59 -4.02
N GLY A 212 -9.90 -17.53 -3.93
CA GLY A 212 -11.15 -17.53 -4.68
C GLY A 212 -11.04 -18.05 -6.12
N ILE A 213 -9.83 -18.36 -6.60
CA ILE A 213 -9.55 -18.97 -7.90
C ILE A 213 -8.47 -20.05 -7.79
N GLU A 214 -8.42 -20.75 -6.66
CA GLU A 214 -7.35 -21.71 -6.32
C GLU A 214 -7.24 -22.89 -7.30
N GLU A 215 -8.30 -23.16 -8.05
CA GLU A 215 -8.39 -24.24 -9.05
C GLU A 215 -7.94 -23.82 -10.46
N LEU A 216 -7.65 -22.52 -10.67
CA LEU A 216 -7.25 -21.96 -11.95
C LEU A 216 -5.80 -21.48 -11.92
N ASP A 217 -5.11 -21.49 -13.06
CA ASP A 217 -3.83 -20.82 -13.20
C ASP A 217 -4.04 -19.30 -13.27
N ALA A 218 -3.63 -18.60 -12.22
CA ALA A 218 -3.86 -17.16 -12.09
C ALA A 218 -3.15 -16.33 -13.17
N LEU A 219 -2.00 -16.76 -13.70
CA LEU A 219 -1.31 -16.08 -14.79
C LEU A 219 -2.04 -16.25 -16.11
N GLU A 220 -2.47 -17.48 -16.43
CA GLU A 220 -3.28 -17.74 -17.62
C GLU A 220 -4.59 -16.94 -17.58
N GLN A 221 -5.24 -16.85 -16.41
CA GLN A 221 -6.43 -16.04 -16.24
C GLN A 221 -6.17 -14.54 -16.47
N CYS A 222 -5.01 -14.02 -16.04
CA CYS A 222 -4.63 -12.64 -16.33
C CYS A 222 -4.56 -12.38 -17.85
N SER A 223 -3.88 -13.25 -18.59
CA SER A 223 -3.75 -13.13 -20.05
C SER A 223 -5.11 -13.26 -20.74
N PHE A 224 -5.87 -14.30 -20.40
CA PHE A 224 -7.19 -14.55 -20.98
C PHE A 224 -8.15 -13.37 -20.78
N ILE A 225 -8.21 -12.81 -19.57
CA ILE A 225 -9.06 -11.66 -19.28
C ILE A 225 -8.57 -10.41 -20.03
N ALA A 226 -7.26 -10.17 -20.06
CA ALA A 226 -6.68 -9.02 -20.76
C ALA A 226 -6.99 -9.08 -22.27
N GLU A 227 -6.80 -10.22 -22.92
CA GLU A 227 -7.14 -10.45 -24.33
C GLU A 227 -8.64 -10.26 -24.58
N LYS A 228 -9.49 -10.88 -23.76
CA LYS A 228 -10.95 -10.75 -23.90
C LYS A 228 -11.44 -9.30 -23.73
N ARG A 229 -10.70 -8.49 -22.97
CA ARG A 229 -11.03 -7.09 -22.68
C ARG A 229 -10.16 -6.09 -23.46
N ILE A 230 -9.46 -6.51 -24.51
CA ILE A 230 -8.47 -5.68 -25.22
C ILE A 230 -9.05 -4.37 -25.78
N LYS A 231 -10.30 -4.37 -26.26
CA LYS A 231 -10.97 -3.16 -26.74
C LYS A 231 -11.22 -2.14 -25.61
N ALA A 232 -11.61 -2.61 -24.43
CA ALA A 232 -11.78 -1.75 -23.26
C ALA A 232 -10.43 -1.25 -22.72
N LEU A 233 -9.38 -2.06 -22.83
CA LEU A 233 -8.01 -1.65 -22.49
C LEU A 233 -7.48 -0.59 -23.44
N ALA A 234 -7.80 -0.66 -24.74
CA ALA A 234 -7.38 0.34 -25.72
C ALA A 234 -7.93 1.73 -25.38
N SER A 235 -9.20 1.85 -25.01
CA SER A 235 -9.75 3.14 -24.58
C SER A 235 -9.16 3.61 -23.24
N HIS A 236 -8.76 2.68 -22.37
CA HIS A 236 -8.11 2.98 -21.08
C HIS A 236 -6.59 3.19 -21.17
N CYS A 237 -5.97 2.99 -22.34
CA CYS A 237 -4.52 3.02 -22.48
C CYS A 237 -3.91 4.37 -22.09
N ARG A 238 -4.71 5.46 -22.21
CA ARG A 238 -4.31 6.86 -21.99
C ARG A 238 -5.13 7.63 -20.96
N ILE A 239 -6.00 6.95 -20.21
CA ILE A 239 -6.85 7.63 -19.23
C ILE A 239 -6.03 7.71 -17.93
N ASN A 240 -5.64 8.94 -17.59
CA ASN A 240 -4.68 9.28 -16.54
C ASN A 240 -4.90 8.61 -15.16
N TYR A 241 -3.77 8.54 -14.44
CA TYR A 241 -3.45 7.79 -13.21
C TYR A 241 -3.24 6.28 -13.44
N CYS A 242 -1.97 5.85 -13.35
CA CYS A 242 -1.54 4.46 -13.53
C CYS A 242 -1.81 3.88 -14.93
N ASP A 243 -1.83 4.74 -15.95
CA ASP A 243 -2.17 4.36 -17.32
C ASP A 243 -1.19 3.33 -17.91
N LEU A 244 -1.71 2.47 -18.79
CA LEU A 244 -0.92 1.40 -19.43
C LEU A 244 0.22 1.98 -20.26
N LEU A 245 -0.01 3.10 -20.94
CA LEU A 245 1.00 3.73 -21.77
C LEU A 245 2.18 4.26 -20.93
N GLY A 246 1.94 4.90 -19.79
CA GLY A 246 2.99 5.35 -18.89
C GLY A 246 3.83 4.19 -18.34
N PHE A 247 3.17 3.10 -17.95
CA PHE A 247 3.84 1.87 -17.51
C PHE A 247 4.74 1.26 -18.60
N LEU A 248 4.25 1.21 -19.84
CA LEU A 248 5.01 0.72 -20.99
C LEU A 248 6.21 1.64 -21.31
N LYS A 249 6.01 2.96 -21.30
CA LYS A 249 7.08 3.96 -21.50
C LYS A 249 8.17 3.89 -20.42
N ALA A 250 7.78 3.58 -19.18
CA ALA A 250 8.71 3.41 -18.06
C ALA A 250 9.47 2.07 -18.09
N GLY A 251 9.23 1.21 -19.09
CA GLY A 251 9.84 -0.10 -19.19
C GLY A 251 9.31 -1.07 -18.14
N PHE A 252 7.98 -1.12 -17.99
CA PHE A 252 7.27 -1.97 -17.03
C PHE A 252 7.61 -1.66 -15.57
N LYS A 253 7.96 -0.40 -15.29
CA LYS A 253 8.21 0.09 -13.94
C LYS A 253 7.02 0.91 -13.50
N GLU A 254 6.45 0.55 -12.35
CA GLU A 254 5.45 1.39 -11.72
C GLU A 254 6.09 2.73 -11.32
N PRO A 255 5.34 3.84 -11.41
CA PRO A 255 5.84 5.13 -10.95
C PRO A 255 6.30 4.99 -9.50
N LYS A 256 7.47 5.57 -9.19
CA LYS A 256 7.91 5.72 -7.82
C LYS A 256 6.94 6.68 -7.14
N PHE A 257 5.89 6.15 -6.53
CA PHE A 257 5.13 6.90 -5.57
C PHE A 257 6.08 7.18 -4.42
N ASN A 258 6.66 8.39 -4.41
CA ASN A 258 7.24 8.95 -3.22
C ASN A 258 6.12 8.91 -2.18
N ARG A 259 6.17 7.96 -1.25
CA ARG A 259 5.51 8.08 0.05
C ARG A 259 6.20 9.22 0.78
N ARG A 260 6.02 10.48 0.34
CA ARG A 260 6.41 11.71 1.05
C ARG A 260 6.00 12.98 0.29
N GLN A 261 5.56 13.93 1.11
CA GLN A 261 5.26 15.34 0.86
C GLN A 261 3.86 15.68 0.33
N GLN A 262 2.86 15.63 1.23
CA GLN A 262 1.98 16.78 1.39
C GLN A 262 1.97 17.19 2.86
N GLY A 263 2.93 18.06 3.19
CA GLY A 263 2.72 19.10 4.18
C GLY A 263 2.66 20.40 3.40
N LEU A 264 1.48 21.01 3.37
CA LEU A 264 1.21 22.45 3.31
C LEU A 264 -0.08 22.67 4.08
#